data_AF-A0A1Y2A4H8-F1
#
_entry.id   AF-A0A1Y2A4H8-F1
#
_cell.length_a   1.000
_cell.length_b   1.000
_cell.length_c   1.000
_cell.angle_alpha   90.00
_cell.angle_beta   90.00
_cell.angle_gamma   90.00
#
_symmetry.space_group_name_H-M   'P 1'
#
loop_
_entity.id
_entity.type
_entity.pdbx_description
1 polymer ?
#
loop_
_entity_poly.entity_id
_entity_poly.type
_entity_poly.pdbx_seq_one_letter_code
_entity_poly.pdbx_strand_id
1 'polypeptide(L)'
;MAESLENVVFTEEYVMNCKEHAIRCSISISNGAAYSLETVNRRMAKCVSELGLSSLSAGAQELATKEMSGELRQIMKHCTGATENVYAAKDLLARIFDSSTITNAMPVRNNGGTPYKEHCDENVGYWSRKGGCFIVHGPAFTGTFLLALLATASVNPKIVTQKDIAKIDNRMDTMVSVMTHVLQEKNALKDRITELEEQSQLHSNVTEAIGLRIDHLWDSLGPPTEDGMYRFTSVSDQLHAESQREMVELKTGLHRYVKALKDVRTHCQLMDIRLTKRMELLENRDKKWPWSRSTQDIDNEGAEDADTLADNGKATHD
;
A
#
# COMPACT_ATOMS: atom_id res chain seq x y z
N MET A 1 -30.38 -35.58 -25.92
CA MET A 1 -29.91 -36.29 -24.72
C MET A 1 -29.34 -35.25 -23.79
N ALA A 2 -30.03 -34.96 -22.69
CA ALA A 2 -29.55 -34.04 -21.66
C ALA A 2 -28.63 -34.85 -20.74
N GLU A 3 -27.32 -34.58 -20.79
CA GLU A 3 -26.38 -35.09 -19.79
C GLU A 3 -26.80 -34.55 -18.43
N SER A 4 -27.25 -35.45 -17.56
CA SER A 4 -27.53 -35.14 -16.17
C SER A 4 -26.24 -34.67 -15.52
N LEU A 5 -26.16 -33.38 -15.21
CA LEU A 5 -25.12 -32.78 -14.39
C LEU A 5 -25.03 -33.57 -13.08
N GLU A 6 -24.00 -34.40 -12.94
CA GLU A 6 -23.68 -35.07 -11.68
C GLU A 6 -23.44 -33.99 -10.62
N ASN A 7 -24.17 -34.08 -9.51
CA ASN A 7 -24.06 -33.16 -8.38
C ASN A 7 -22.64 -33.29 -7.79
N VAL A 8 -21.79 -32.32 -8.09
CA VAL A 8 -20.47 -32.19 -7.47
C VAL A 8 -20.66 -31.86 -6.00
N VAL A 9 -20.37 -32.81 -5.11
CA VAL A 9 -20.42 -32.60 -3.67
C VAL A 9 -19.07 -32.03 -3.23
N PHE A 10 -19.06 -30.77 -2.81
CA PHE A 10 -17.90 -30.14 -2.17
C PHE A 10 -17.88 -30.49 -0.68
N THR A 11 -16.70 -30.71 -0.11
CA THR A 11 -16.56 -30.90 1.34
C THR A 11 -16.81 -29.58 2.07
N GLU A 12 -17.38 -29.65 3.27
CA GLU A 12 -17.66 -28.48 4.13
C GLU A 12 -16.37 -27.67 4.41
N GLU A 13 -15.27 -28.38 4.66
CA GLU A 13 -13.95 -27.77 4.87
C GLU A 13 -13.48 -26.93 3.65
N TYR A 14 -13.69 -27.44 2.44
CA TYR A 14 -13.33 -26.72 1.21
C TYR A 14 -14.17 -25.45 1.04
N VAL A 15 -15.48 -25.54 1.27
CA VAL A 15 -16.40 -24.39 1.21
C VAL A 15 -15.99 -23.32 2.21
N MET A 16 -15.67 -23.71 3.45
CA MET A 16 -15.21 -22.80 4.49
C MET A 16 -13.90 -22.11 4.13
N ASN A 17 -12.93 -22.85 3.57
CA ASN A 17 -11.64 -22.29 3.15
C ASN A 17 -11.80 -21.31 1.96
N CYS A 18 -12.66 -21.63 0.99
CA CYS A 18 -12.99 -20.72 -0.11
C CYS A 18 -13.67 -19.43 0.40
N LYS A 19 -14.60 -19.55 1.35
CA LYS A 19 -15.27 -18.40 1.98
C LYS A 19 -14.27 -17.52 2.73
N GLU A 20 -13.38 -18.12 3.51
CA GLU A 20 -12.34 -17.38 4.22
C GLU A 20 -11.38 -16.66 3.26
N HIS A 21 -10.93 -17.35 2.20
CA HIS A 21 -10.05 -16.77 1.20
C HIS A 21 -10.72 -15.59 0.46
N ALA A 22 -11.98 -15.74 0.06
CA ALA A 22 -12.76 -14.67 -0.56
C ALA A 22 -12.91 -13.45 0.37
N ILE A 23 -13.15 -13.67 1.67
CA ILE A 23 -13.21 -12.60 2.67
C ILE A 23 -11.86 -11.89 2.79
N ARG A 24 -10.75 -12.62 2.90
CA ARG A 24 -9.40 -12.03 2.99
C ARG A 24 -9.05 -11.20 1.75
N CYS A 25 -9.35 -11.72 0.56
CA CYS A 25 -9.16 -10.98 -0.70
C CYS A 25 -10.02 -9.71 -0.74
N SER A 26 -11.29 -9.78 -0.36
CA SER A 26 -12.19 -8.62 -0.30
C SER A 26 -11.69 -7.54 0.67
N ILE A 27 -11.22 -7.95 1.86
CA ILE A 27 -10.63 -7.02 2.85
C ILE A 27 -9.36 -6.38 2.29
N SER A 28 -8.47 -7.17 1.68
CA SER A 28 -7.22 -6.68 1.10
C SER A 28 -7.47 -5.64 -0.01
N ILE A 29 -8.41 -5.92 -0.93
CA ILE A 29 -8.80 -5.00 -2.00
C ILE A 29 -9.40 -3.71 -1.41
N SER A 30 -10.26 -3.84 -0.40
CA SER A 30 -10.89 -2.69 0.27
C SER A 30 -9.85 -1.81 0.97
N ASN A 31 -8.88 -2.41 1.66
CA ASN A 31 -7.78 -1.68 2.29
C ASN A 31 -6.88 -0.98 1.25
N GLY A 32 -6.59 -1.65 0.13
CA GLY A 32 -5.84 -1.06 -0.98
C GLY A 32 -6.56 0.14 -1.62
N ALA A 33 -7.88 0.04 -1.78
CA ALA A 33 -8.71 1.14 -2.26
C ALA A 33 -8.73 2.32 -1.28
N ALA A 34 -8.91 2.04 0.02
CA ALA A 34 -8.88 3.06 1.07
C ALA A 34 -7.53 3.80 1.10
N TYR A 35 -6.42 3.06 1.07
CA TYR A 35 -5.07 3.64 1.02
C TYR A 35 -4.84 4.51 -0.23
N SER A 36 -5.32 4.05 -1.39
CA SER A 36 -5.21 4.81 -2.64
C SER A 36 -6.00 6.11 -2.57
N LEU A 37 -7.24 6.06 -2.06
CA LEU A 37 -8.07 7.25 -1.85
C LEU A 37 -7.44 8.24 -0.87
N GLU A 38 -6.89 7.74 0.25
CA GLU A 38 -6.19 8.58 1.21
C GLU A 38 -4.97 9.28 0.57
N THR A 39 -4.19 8.54 -0.21
CA THR A 39 -3.00 9.06 -0.91
C THR A 39 -3.38 10.15 -1.92
N VAL A 40 -4.41 9.91 -2.73
CA VAL A 40 -4.89 10.89 -3.71
C VAL A 40 -5.42 12.13 -2.98
N ASN A 41 -6.20 11.96 -1.92
CA ASN A 41 -6.74 13.08 -1.14
C ASN A 41 -5.62 13.93 -0.51
N ARG A 42 -4.59 13.28 0.04
CA ARG A 42 -3.41 13.95 0.60
C ARG A 42 -2.63 14.73 -0.46
N ARG A 43 -2.42 14.13 -1.65
CA ARG A 43 -1.75 14.82 -2.77
C ARG A 43 -2.57 15.99 -3.28
N MET A 44 -3.88 15.84 -3.39
CA MET A 44 -4.79 16.92 -3.78
C MET A 44 -4.71 18.09 -2.79
N ALA A 45 -4.81 17.82 -1.48
CA ALA A 45 -4.67 18.84 -0.45
C ALA A 45 -3.32 19.58 -0.55
N LYS A 46 -2.23 18.83 -0.82
CA LYS A 46 -0.91 19.43 -1.06
C LYS A 46 -0.91 20.32 -2.30
N CYS A 47 -1.41 19.84 -3.45
CA CYS A 47 -1.50 20.63 -4.68
C CYS A 47 -2.31 21.90 -4.49
N VAL A 48 -3.44 21.84 -3.77
CA VAL A 48 -4.27 23.03 -3.45
C VAL A 48 -3.47 24.03 -2.60
N SER A 49 -2.72 23.54 -1.60
CA SER A 49 -1.88 24.42 -0.77
C SER A 49 -0.75 25.07 -1.58
N GLU A 50 -0.11 24.33 -2.48
CA GLU A 50 0.94 24.85 -3.38
C GLU A 50 0.37 25.84 -4.39
N LEU A 51 -0.85 25.60 -4.89
CA LEU A 51 -1.59 26.53 -5.75
C LEU A 51 -1.86 27.87 -5.06
N GLY A 52 -2.22 27.85 -3.77
CA GLY A 52 -2.41 29.07 -2.98
C GLY A 52 -1.14 29.90 -2.79
N LEU A 53 0.04 29.27 -2.89
CA LEU A 53 1.34 29.95 -2.83
C LEU A 53 1.86 30.39 -4.21
N SER A 54 1.20 29.97 -5.30
CA SER A 54 1.64 30.27 -6.66
C SER A 54 1.39 31.73 -7.06
N SER A 55 2.18 32.24 -8.01
CA SER A 55 2.00 33.57 -8.60
C SER A 55 0.88 33.62 -9.66
N LEU A 56 0.05 32.58 -9.76
CA LEU A 56 -1.10 32.56 -10.67
C LEU A 56 -2.15 33.59 -10.24
N SER A 57 -2.94 34.06 -11.21
CA SER A 57 -4.09 34.91 -10.89
C SER A 57 -5.11 34.15 -10.06
N ALA A 58 -5.85 34.86 -9.19
CA ALA A 58 -6.87 34.24 -8.34
C ALA A 58 -7.90 33.42 -9.14
N GLY A 59 -8.30 33.91 -10.32
CA GLY A 59 -9.22 33.18 -11.20
C GLY A 59 -8.63 31.89 -11.78
N ALA A 60 -7.32 31.88 -12.10
CA ALA A 60 -6.64 30.66 -12.55
C ALA A 60 -6.47 29.64 -11.41
N GLN A 61 -6.22 30.11 -10.18
CA GLN A 61 -6.14 29.26 -8.98
C GLN A 61 -7.48 28.62 -8.65
N GLU A 62 -8.57 29.39 -8.72
CA GLU A 62 -9.93 28.90 -8.51
C GLU A 62 -10.32 27.86 -9.56
N LEU A 63 -10.05 28.13 -10.84
CA LEU A 63 -10.33 27.20 -11.93
C LEU A 63 -9.55 25.89 -11.78
N ALA A 64 -8.25 25.97 -11.46
CA ALA A 64 -7.43 24.78 -11.24
C ALA A 64 -7.90 23.95 -10.03
N THR A 65 -8.26 24.61 -8.93
CA THR A 65 -8.79 23.94 -7.73
C THR A 65 -10.13 23.27 -8.04
N LYS A 66 -11.00 23.93 -8.81
CA LYS A 66 -12.27 23.39 -9.26
C LYS A 66 -12.08 22.14 -10.13
N GLU A 67 -11.21 22.19 -11.14
CA GLU A 67 -10.93 21.05 -12.01
C GLU A 67 -10.35 19.86 -11.24
N MET A 68 -9.32 20.09 -10.43
CA MET A 68 -8.72 19.02 -9.62
C MET A 68 -9.73 18.40 -8.64
N SER A 69 -10.64 19.21 -8.07
CA SER A 69 -11.71 18.70 -7.19
C SER A 69 -12.79 17.92 -7.96
N GLY A 70 -13.02 18.27 -9.23
CA GLY A 70 -13.91 17.56 -10.15
C GLY A 70 -13.38 16.17 -10.49
N GLU A 71 -12.11 16.09 -10.89
CA GLU A 71 -11.43 14.83 -11.18
C GLU A 71 -11.35 13.92 -9.95
N LEU A 72 -11.02 14.47 -8.77
CA LEU A 72 -11.03 13.71 -7.52
C LEU A 72 -12.41 13.10 -7.23
N ARG A 73 -13.48 13.88 -7.43
CA ARG A 73 -14.85 13.39 -7.24
C ARG A 73 -15.18 12.25 -8.19
N GLN A 74 -14.72 12.33 -9.44
CA GLN A 74 -14.94 11.27 -10.43
C GLN A 74 -14.19 9.99 -10.05
N ILE A 75 -12.93 10.11 -9.62
CA ILE A 75 -12.15 8.98 -9.10
C ILE A 75 -12.86 8.35 -7.90
N MET A 76 -13.29 9.14 -6.91
CA MET A 76 -14.02 8.66 -5.74
C MET A 76 -15.31 7.92 -6.13
N LYS A 77 -16.05 8.43 -7.11
CA LYS A 77 -17.26 7.78 -7.63
C LYS A 77 -16.95 6.41 -8.24
N HIS A 78 -15.92 6.31 -9.07
CA HIS A 78 -15.51 5.04 -9.68
C HIS A 78 -14.99 4.04 -8.66
N CYS A 79 -14.18 4.49 -7.68
CA CYS A 79 -13.71 3.63 -6.60
C CYS A 79 -14.88 3.11 -5.75
N THR A 80 -15.82 3.99 -5.38
CA THR A 80 -17.00 3.59 -4.59
C THR A 80 -17.86 2.59 -5.35
N GLY A 81 -18.15 2.83 -6.62
CA GLY A 81 -18.92 1.88 -7.45
C GLY A 81 -18.21 0.55 -7.67
N ALA A 82 -16.88 0.55 -7.80
CA ALA A 82 -16.10 -0.69 -7.86
C ALA A 82 -16.18 -1.47 -6.54
N THR A 83 -16.06 -0.78 -5.40
CA THR A 83 -16.21 -1.37 -4.06
C THR A 83 -17.61 -1.95 -3.85
N GLU A 84 -18.67 -1.25 -4.25
CA GLU A 84 -20.04 -1.75 -4.22
C GLU A 84 -20.20 -3.05 -5.02
N ASN A 85 -19.62 -3.11 -6.23
CA ASN A 85 -19.65 -4.32 -7.06
C ASN A 85 -18.90 -5.50 -6.41
N VAL A 86 -17.79 -5.23 -5.71
CA VAL A 86 -17.05 -6.28 -4.96
C VAL A 86 -17.88 -6.81 -3.81
N TYR A 87 -18.58 -5.94 -3.07
CA TYR A 87 -19.49 -6.37 -2.01
C TYR A 87 -20.69 -7.15 -2.57
N ALA A 88 -21.30 -6.68 -3.67
CA ALA A 88 -22.37 -7.43 -4.33
C ALA A 88 -21.93 -8.82 -4.80
N ALA A 89 -20.70 -8.94 -5.34
CA ALA A 89 -20.13 -10.23 -5.71
C ALA A 89 -19.89 -11.13 -4.48
N LYS A 90 -19.38 -10.56 -3.38
CA LYS A 90 -19.21 -11.28 -2.11
C LYS A 90 -20.54 -11.79 -1.56
N ASP A 91 -21.58 -10.97 -1.57
CA ASP A 91 -22.91 -11.32 -1.06
C ASP A 91 -23.56 -12.42 -1.91
N LEU A 92 -23.38 -12.35 -3.24
CA LEU A 92 -23.82 -13.40 -4.15
C LEU A 92 -23.09 -14.72 -3.88
N LEU A 93 -21.78 -14.68 -3.65
CA LEU A 93 -20.97 -15.84 -3.31
C LEU A 93 -21.37 -16.43 -1.96
N ALA A 94 -21.62 -15.60 -0.93
CA ALA A 94 -22.16 -16.04 0.34
C ALA A 94 -23.53 -16.73 0.17
N ARG A 95 -24.44 -16.13 -0.62
CA ARG A 95 -25.75 -16.71 -0.90
C ARG A 95 -25.67 -18.06 -1.60
N ILE A 96 -24.74 -18.23 -2.54
CA ILE A 96 -24.50 -19.52 -3.20
C ILE A 96 -24.05 -20.56 -2.18
N PHE A 97 -23.10 -20.23 -1.31
CA PHE A 97 -22.60 -21.17 -0.29
C PHE A 97 -23.66 -21.56 0.74
N ASP A 98 -24.47 -20.61 1.21
CA ASP A 98 -25.56 -20.87 2.14
C ASP A 98 -26.68 -21.72 1.49
N SER A 99 -26.88 -21.57 0.17
CA SER A 99 -27.82 -22.42 -0.59
C SER A 99 -27.27 -23.82 -0.85
N SER A 100 -25.94 -23.98 -0.90
CA SER A 100 -25.25 -25.24 -1.21
C SER A 100 -25.13 -26.17 0.00
N THR A 101 -25.22 -25.63 1.21
CA THR A 101 -25.10 -26.39 2.47
C THR A 101 -26.39 -27.09 2.90
N ILE A 102 -27.44 -27.10 2.07
CA ILE A 102 -28.70 -27.81 2.32
C ILE A 102 -28.90 -28.95 1.32
N THR A 103 -27.91 -29.84 1.20
CA THR A 103 -28.19 -31.28 1.09
C THR A 103 -27.61 -31.94 2.33
N ASN A 104 -28.11 -31.51 3.50
CA ASN A 104 -28.02 -32.33 4.69
C ASN A 104 -28.56 -33.70 4.33
N ALA A 105 -27.71 -34.69 4.54
CA ALA A 105 -27.98 -36.10 4.42
C ALA A 105 -29.45 -36.40 4.76
N MET A 106 -30.18 -37.01 3.83
CA MET A 106 -31.27 -37.86 4.26
C MET A 106 -30.69 -38.78 5.34
N PRO A 107 -31.31 -38.90 6.52
CA PRO A 107 -30.88 -39.91 7.48
C PRO A 107 -30.95 -41.24 6.74
N VAL A 108 -29.79 -41.87 6.53
CA VAL A 108 -29.72 -43.24 6.05
C VAL A 108 -30.52 -44.04 7.07
N ARG A 109 -31.75 -44.36 6.68
CA ARG A 109 -32.66 -45.17 7.47
C ARG A 109 -32.01 -46.54 7.55
N ASN A 110 -31.31 -46.79 8.66
CA ASN A 110 -30.79 -48.09 9.04
C ASN A 110 -31.97 -49.06 9.17
N ASN A 111 -32.39 -49.64 8.04
CA ASN A 111 -33.16 -50.87 8.00
C ASN A 111 -32.17 -51.98 7.67
N GLY A 112 -32.01 -52.87 8.65
CA GLY A 112 -30.92 -53.83 8.73
C GLY A 112 -30.85 -54.88 7.63
N GLY A 113 -29.70 -55.57 7.66
CA GLY A 113 -29.52 -56.90 7.09
C GLY A 113 -28.65 -56.91 5.83
N THR A 114 -27.34 -57.03 6.02
CA THR A 114 -26.52 -58.18 5.56
C THR A 114 -25.02 -57.89 5.78
N PRO A 115 -24.20 -58.89 6.14
CA PRO A 115 -22.76 -58.70 6.27
C PRO A 115 -22.13 -58.83 4.89
N TYR A 116 -21.74 -57.70 4.29
CA TYR A 116 -20.97 -57.72 3.04
C TYR A 116 -19.49 -57.46 3.34
N LYS A 117 -18.66 -58.37 2.83
CA LYS A 117 -17.21 -58.47 3.00
C LYS A 117 -16.51 -57.16 2.60
N GLU A 118 -15.52 -56.81 3.40
CA GLU A 118 -14.41 -55.95 3.03
C GLU A 118 -13.77 -56.45 1.73
N HIS A 119 -13.89 -55.64 0.69
CA HIS A 119 -12.88 -55.57 -0.37
C HIS A 119 -12.21 -54.21 -0.26
N CYS A 120 -11.02 -54.22 0.34
CA CYS A 120 -10.03 -53.17 0.16
C CYS A 120 -9.61 -53.19 -1.31
N ASP A 121 -10.27 -52.37 -2.13
CA ASP A 121 -9.83 -52.15 -3.50
C ASP A 121 -8.89 -50.93 -3.52
N GLU A 122 -7.61 -51.23 -3.76
CA GLU A 122 -6.56 -50.28 -4.09
C GLU A 122 -6.95 -49.52 -5.36
N ASN A 123 -7.62 -48.38 -5.23
CA ASN A 123 -7.74 -47.44 -6.35
C ASN A 123 -7.89 -45.97 -5.89
N VAL A 124 -7.13 -45.59 -4.86
CA VAL A 124 -6.94 -44.19 -4.42
C VAL A 124 -5.99 -43.42 -5.37
N GLY A 125 -5.69 -43.96 -6.57
CA GLY A 125 -4.71 -43.40 -7.50
C GLY A 125 -5.27 -42.59 -8.68
N TYR A 126 -6.58 -42.58 -8.94
CA TYR A 126 -7.09 -42.04 -10.23
C TYR A 126 -8.00 -40.81 -10.13
N TRP A 127 -8.59 -40.51 -8.97
CA TRP A 127 -9.52 -39.38 -8.82
C TRP A 127 -8.84 -38.04 -8.46
N SER A 128 -7.63 -38.05 -7.93
CA SER A 128 -6.84 -36.82 -7.68
C SER A 128 -6.34 -36.14 -8.97
N ARG A 129 -6.51 -36.76 -10.14
CA ARG A 129 -6.04 -36.21 -11.43
C ARG A 129 -7.09 -35.40 -12.19
N LYS A 130 -8.38 -35.52 -11.86
CA LYS A 130 -9.46 -34.72 -12.50
C LYS A 130 -10.03 -33.62 -11.59
N GLY A 131 -9.90 -33.73 -10.27
CA GLY A 131 -10.24 -32.65 -9.33
C GLY A 131 -9.24 -31.47 -9.32
N GLY A 132 -8.04 -31.67 -9.87
CA GLY A 132 -7.00 -30.63 -9.95
C GLY A 132 -7.20 -29.57 -11.03
N CYS A 133 -8.19 -29.74 -11.93
CA CYS A 133 -8.40 -28.79 -13.03
C CYS A 133 -9.01 -27.46 -12.56
N PHE A 134 -9.77 -27.45 -11.46
CA PHE A 134 -10.41 -26.22 -10.95
C PHE A 134 -9.51 -25.37 -10.04
N ILE A 135 -8.40 -25.92 -9.54
CA ILE A 135 -7.40 -25.16 -8.76
C ILE A 135 -6.65 -24.16 -9.66
N VAL A 136 -6.60 -24.40 -10.98
CA VAL A 136 -6.00 -23.50 -11.98
C VAL A 136 -6.99 -22.44 -12.49
N HIS A 137 -8.28 -22.55 -12.17
CA HIS A 137 -9.29 -21.62 -12.67
C HIS A 137 -9.56 -20.40 -11.78
N GLY A 138 -9.01 -20.31 -10.57
CA GLY A 138 -9.04 -19.04 -9.81
C GLY A 138 -8.33 -17.89 -10.55
N PRO A 139 -7.07 -18.09 -10.99
CA PRO A 139 -6.38 -17.17 -11.88
C PRO A 139 -7.06 -17.03 -13.25
N ALA A 140 -7.65 -18.11 -13.77
CA ALA A 140 -8.35 -18.07 -15.05
C ALA A 140 -9.68 -17.30 -14.96
N PHE A 141 -10.37 -17.25 -13.81
CA PHE A 141 -11.59 -16.47 -13.62
C PHE A 141 -11.28 -14.99 -13.44
N THR A 142 -10.23 -14.66 -12.67
CA THR A 142 -9.71 -13.29 -12.66
C THR A 142 -9.17 -12.89 -14.04
N GLY A 143 -8.57 -13.83 -14.77
CA GLY A 143 -8.05 -13.64 -16.12
C GLY A 143 -9.14 -13.48 -17.17
N THR A 144 -10.21 -14.28 -17.14
CA THR A 144 -11.37 -14.17 -18.05
C THR A 144 -12.24 -12.97 -17.71
N PHE A 145 -12.31 -12.57 -16.44
CA PHE A 145 -12.95 -11.31 -16.05
C PHE A 145 -12.15 -10.09 -16.53
N LEU A 146 -10.81 -10.12 -16.45
CA LEU A 146 -9.93 -9.13 -17.08
C LEU A 146 -10.05 -9.16 -18.61
N LEU A 147 -10.14 -10.34 -19.22
CA LEU A 147 -10.29 -10.51 -20.67
C LEU A 147 -11.66 -10.06 -21.18
N ALA A 148 -12.72 -10.25 -20.40
CA ALA A 148 -14.06 -9.74 -20.69
C ALA A 148 -14.11 -8.21 -20.56
N LEU A 149 -13.40 -7.64 -19.57
CA LEU A 149 -13.16 -6.19 -19.46
C LEU A 149 -12.34 -5.65 -20.65
N LEU A 150 -11.36 -6.41 -21.15
CA LEU A 150 -10.57 -6.05 -22.34
C LEU A 150 -11.32 -6.27 -23.67
N ALA A 151 -12.21 -7.26 -23.76
CA ALA A 151 -13.01 -7.57 -24.95
C ALA A 151 -14.23 -6.65 -25.13
N THR A 152 -14.72 -6.08 -24.03
CA THR A 152 -15.78 -5.05 -24.07
C THR A 152 -15.22 -3.63 -24.25
N ALA A 153 -13.92 -3.43 -23.99
CA ALA A 153 -13.20 -2.26 -24.44
C ALA A 153 -12.96 -2.40 -25.96
N SER A 154 -13.61 -1.56 -26.79
CA SER A 154 -13.39 -1.54 -28.24
C SER A 154 -11.97 -1.05 -28.55
N VAL A 155 -10.99 -1.92 -28.45
CA VAL A 155 -9.61 -1.64 -28.82
C VAL A 155 -9.33 -2.41 -30.09
N ASN A 156 -9.30 -1.69 -31.22
CA ASN A 156 -8.78 -2.22 -32.48
C ASN A 156 -7.40 -2.83 -32.21
N PRO A 157 -7.22 -4.17 -32.30
CA PRO A 157 -5.96 -4.79 -31.94
C PRO A 157 -4.93 -4.47 -33.02
N LYS A 158 -4.13 -3.43 -32.79
CA LYS A 158 -2.87 -3.26 -33.50
C LYS A 158 -2.01 -4.49 -33.17
N ILE A 159 -1.56 -5.19 -34.20
CA ILE A 159 -0.69 -6.36 -34.11
C ILE A 159 0.49 -5.99 -33.22
N VAL A 160 0.52 -6.57 -32.02
CA VAL A 160 1.56 -6.34 -31.01
C VAL A 160 2.87 -6.85 -31.60
N THR A 161 3.80 -5.93 -31.85
CA THR A 161 5.09 -6.29 -32.41
C THR A 161 6.00 -6.85 -31.32
N GLN A 162 7.01 -7.63 -31.67
CA GLN A 162 7.98 -8.17 -30.70
C GLN A 162 8.70 -7.05 -29.90
N LYS A 163 8.81 -5.84 -30.47
CA LYS A 163 9.30 -4.64 -29.77
C LYS A 163 8.35 -4.18 -28.66
N ASP A 164 7.04 -4.32 -28.84
CA ASP A 164 6.05 -3.97 -27.82
C ASP A 164 6.11 -4.96 -26.64
N ILE A 165 6.38 -6.25 -26.90
CA ILE A 165 6.59 -7.26 -25.87
C ILE A 165 7.85 -6.94 -25.03
N ALA A 166 8.98 -6.63 -25.68
CA ALA A 166 10.20 -6.24 -24.97
C ALA A 166 10.02 -4.94 -24.13
N LYS A 167 9.21 -4.00 -24.61
CA LYS A 167 8.86 -2.79 -23.88
C LYS A 167 7.98 -3.09 -22.66
N ILE A 168 7.10 -4.10 -22.76
CA ILE A 168 6.27 -4.56 -21.64
C ILE A 168 7.13 -5.26 -20.59
N ASP A 169 8.07 -6.11 -20.99
CA ASP A 169 9.00 -6.79 -20.06
C ASP A 169 9.82 -5.79 -19.24
N ASN A 170 10.42 -4.79 -19.89
CA ASN A 170 11.18 -3.74 -19.18
C ASN A 170 10.30 -2.92 -18.21
N ARG A 171 9.03 -2.69 -18.57
CA ARG A 171 8.05 -2.07 -17.65
C ARG A 171 7.67 -2.99 -16.50
N MET A 172 7.64 -4.30 -16.72
CA MET A 172 7.35 -5.27 -15.67
C MET A 172 8.52 -5.36 -14.68
N ASP A 173 9.76 -5.36 -15.16
CA ASP A 173 10.96 -5.35 -14.31
C ASP A 173 11.03 -4.08 -13.45
N THR A 174 10.78 -2.92 -14.04
CA THR A 174 10.71 -1.65 -13.28
C THR A 174 9.57 -1.67 -12.26
N MET A 175 8.40 -2.22 -12.60
CA MET A 175 7.29 -2.38 -11.66
C MET A 175 7.64 -3.33 -10.51
N VAL A 176 8.29 -4.46 -10.79
CA VAL A 176 8.77 -5.40 -9.77
C VAL A 176 9.77 -4.71 -8.85
N SER A 177 10.71 -3.92 -9.40
CA SER A 177 11.68 -3.15 -8.60
C SER A 177 11.02 -2.09 -7.73
N VAL A 178 9.97 -1.41 -8.21
CA VAL A 178 9.21 -0.45 -7.39
C VAL A 178 8.44 -1.20 -6.30
N MET A 179 7.85 -2.34 -6.62
CA MET A 179 7.08 -3.14 -5.66
C MET A 179 7.96 -3.72 -4.54
N THR A 180 9.19 -4.15 -4.86
CA THR A 180 10.16 -4.59 -3.84
C THR A 180 10.59 -3.43 -2.94
N HIS A 181 10.83 -2.24 -3.49
CA HIS A 181 11.13 -1.05 -2.70
C HIS A 181 9.97 -0.68 -1.75
N VAL A 182 8.74 -0.69 -2.27
CA VAL A 182 7.53 -0.41 -1.45
C VAL A 182 7.35 -1.45 -0.34
N LEU A 183 7.60 -2.73 -0.63
CA LEU A 183 7.56 -3.78 0.39
C LEU A 183 8.64 -3.58 1.46
N GLN A 184 9.84 -3.14 1.07
CA GLN A 184 10.92 -2.84 1.99
C GLN A 184 10.58 -1.64 2.90
N GLU A 185 10.06 -0.55 2.33
CA GLU A 185 9.59 0.60 3.10
C GLU A 185 8.44 0.24 4.04
N LYS A 186 7.50 -0.60 3.59
CA LYS A 186 6.41 -1.10 4.42
C LYS A 186 6.93 -1.87 5.63
N ASN A 187 7.92 -2.73 5.44
CA ASN A 187 8.53 -3.49 6.54
C ASN A 187 9.27 -2.55 7.51
N ALA A 188 10.03 -1.58 6.99
CA ALA A 188 10.70 -0.58 7.83
C ALA A 188 9.70 0.28 8.63
N LEU A 189 8.55 0.63 8.05
CA LEU A 189 7.48 1.32 8.77
C LEU A 189 6.84 0.44 9.84
N LYS A 190 6.67 -0.85 9.59
CA LYS A 190 6.16 -1.81 10.57
C LYS A 190 7.08 -1.88 11.79
N ASP A 191 8.39 -1.97 11.56
CA ASP A 191 9.38 -2.03 12.64
C ASP A 191 9.38 -0.73 13.49
N ARG A 192 9.20 0.43 12.84
CA ARG A 192 9.07 1.72 13.56
C ARG A 192 7.78 1.83 14.37
N ILE A 193 6.68 1.24 13.89
CA ILE A 193 5.42 1.19 14.66
C ILE A 193 5.61 0.33 15.91
N THR A 194 6.23 -0.84 15.80
CA THR A 194 6.49 -1.70 16.96
C THR A 194 7.43 -1.02 17.97
N GLU A 195 8.44 -0.29 17.51
CA GLU A 195 9.32 0.50 18.40
C GLU A 195 8.55 1.60 19.14
N LEU A 196 7.64 2.31 18.45
CA LEU A 196 6.81 3.34 19.08
C LEU A 196 5.80 2.75 20.07
N GLU A 197 5.26 1.57 19.80
CA GLU A 197 4.39 0.84 20.74
C GLU A 197 5.14 0.46 22.02
N GLU A 198 6.38 -0.05 21.90
CA GLU A 198 7.25 -0.36 23.04
C GLU A 198 7.58 0.90 23.86
N GLN A 199 7.92 2.01 23.19
CA GLN A 199 8.16 3.30 23.85
C GLN A 199 6.90 3.81 24.57
N SER A 200 5.74 3.70 23.94
CA SER A 200 4.46 4.09 24.55
C SER A 200 4.16 3.26 25.80
N GLN A 201 4.40 1.94 25.74
CA GLN A 201 4.21 1.07 26.89
C GLN A 201 5.18 1.42 28.03
N LEU A 202 6.44 1.73 27.71
CA LEU A 202 7.42 2.19 28.69
C LEU A 202 6.95 3.49 29.37
N HIS A 203 6.48 4.47 28.60
CA HIS A 203 5.95 5.72 29.14
C HIS A 203 4.69 5.52 30.00
N SER A 204 3.80 4.59 29.61
CA SER A 204 2.64 4.21 30.41
C SER A 204 3.06 3.66 31.77
N ASN A 205 4.00 2.70 31.77
CA ASN A 205 4.50 2.08 33.01
C ASN A 205 5.19 3.12 33.93
N VAL A 206 5.97 4.06 33.35
CA VAL A 206 6.58 5.16 34.12
C VAL A 206 5.52 6.07 34.73
N THR A 207 4.46 6.37 33.99
CA THR A 207 3.36 7.22 34.46
C THR A 207 2.59 6.55 35.59
N GLU A 208 2.31 5.25 35.47
CA GLU A 208 1.69 4.46 36.53
C GLU A 208 2.57 4.42 37.79
N ALA A 209 3.87 4.17 37.63
CA ALA A 209 4.82 4.19 38.74
C ALA A 209 4.88 5.57 39.43
N ILE A 210 4.78 6.67 38.67
CA ILE A 210 4.68 8.02 39.23
C ILE A 210 3.36 8.19 39.99
N GLY A 211 2.24 7.72 39.44
CA GLY A 211 0.93 7.74 40.11
C GLY A 211 0.98 7.05 41.48
N LEU A 212 1.51 5.82 41.52
CA LEU A 212 1.68 5.07 42.78
C LEU A 212 2.59 5.80 43.78
N ARG A 213 3.66 6.48 43.30
CA ARG A 213 4.52 7.29 44.17
C ARG A 213 3.79 8.51 44.73
N ILE A 214 2.93 9.16 43.95
CA ILE A 214 2.11 10.28 44.42
C ILE A 214 1.11 9.78 45.46
N ASP A 215 0.45 8.65 45.23
CA ASP A 215 -0.48 8.05 46.18
C ASP A 215 0.22 7.70 47.50
N HIS A 216 1.40 7.07 47.42
CA HIS A 216 2.21 6.79 48.61
C HIS A 216 2.66 8.06 49.35
N LEU A 217 3.02 9.12 48.63
CA LEU A 217 3.34 10.41 49.24
C LEU A 217 2.10 11.00 49.92
N TRP A 218 0.95 10.93 49.27
CA TRP A 218 -0.31 11.42 49.81
C TRP A 218 -0.71 10.69 51.09
N ASP A 219 -0.61 9.36 51.09
CA ASP A 219 -0.85 8.52 52.28
C ASP A 219 0.14 8.83 53.41
N SER A 220 1.41 9.07 53.06
CA SER A 220 2.47 9.38 54.02
C SER A 220 2.32 10.77 54.66
N LEU A 221 1.68 11.72 53.97
CA LEU A 221 1.43 13.06 54.49
C LEU A 221 0.38 13.06 55.62
N GLY A 222 -0.44 12.01 55.73
CA GLY A 222 -1.50 11.89 56.74
C GLY A 222 -2.63 12.92 56.56
N PRO A 223 -3.62 12.99 57.45
CA PRO A 223 -4.64 14.03 57.39
C PRO A 223 -4.01 15.42 57.64
N PRO A 224 -4.44 16.47 56.93
CA PRO A 224 -3.99 17.83 57.21
C PRO A 224 -4.37 18.23 58.64
N THR A 225 -3.61 19.16 59.21
CA THR A 225 -3.92 19.70 60.55
C THR A 225 -5.19 20.53 60.54
N GLU A 226 -5.68 20.93 61.72
CA GLU A 226 -6.89 21.77 61.86
C GLU A 226 -6.81 23.10 61.08
N ASP A 227 -5.60 23.61 60.85
CA ASP A 227 -5.33 24.79 60.03
C ASP A 227 -5.27 24.50 58.51
N GLY A 228 -5.50 23.26 58.09
CA GLY A 228 -5.42 22.80 56.70
C GLY A 228 -4.01 22.59 56.16
N MET A 229 -2.97 22.69 57.01
CA MET A 229 -1.57 22.59 56.60
C MET A 229 -0.99 21.20 56.93
N TYR A 230 -0.17 20.64 56.05
CA TYR A 230 0.60 19.43 56.31
C TYR A 230 1.85 19.79 57.14
N ARG A 231 2.14 19.04 58.22
CA ARG A 231 3.31 19.29 59.06
C ARG A 231 4.56 18.77 58.37
N PHE A 232 5.30 19.67 57.73
CA PHE A 232 6.63 19.38 57.22
C PHE A 232 7.62 19.35 58.41
N THR A 233 8.21 18.18 58.67
CA THR A 233 9.30 18.05 59.65
C THR A 233 10.56 18.73 59.11
N SER A 234 11.55 19.04 59.95
CA SER A 234 12.84 19.61 59.52
C SER A 234 13.59 18.77 58.47
N VAL A 235 13.20 17.51 58.28
CA VAL A 235 13.68 16.61 57.23
C VAL A 235 13.16 17.02 55.85
N SER A 236 11.96 17.61 55.79
CA SER A 236 11.33 18.08 54.55
C SER A 236 12.07 19.28 53.96
N ASP A 237 12.62 20.17 54.78
CA ASP A 237 13.40 21.33 54.29
C ASP A 237 14.72 20.87 53.66
N GLN A 238 15.36 19.84 54.22
CA GLN A 238 16.53 19.21 53.62
C GLN A 238 16.19 18.51 52.30
N LEU A 239 15.09 17.76 52.27
CA LEU A 239 14.63 17.06 51.07
C LEU A 239 14.25 18.04 49.96
N HIS A 240 13.63 19.18 50.30
CA HIS A 240 13.32 20.23 49.34
C HIS A 240 14.59 20.89 48.79
N ALA A 241 15.60 21.14 49.63
CA ALA A 241 16.88 21.69 49.18
C ALA A 241 17.67 20.72 48.27
N GLU A 242 17.54 19.41 48.52
CA GLU A 242 18.14 18.36 47.69
C GLU A 242 17.39 18.20 46.36
N SER A 243 16.06 18.11 46.38
CA SER A 243 15.21 18.07 45.19
C SER A 243 15.41 19.30 44.30
N GLN A 244 15.55 20.49 44.90
CA GLN A 244 15.83 21.70 44.15
C GLN A 244 17.23 21.67 43.48
N ARG A 245 18.23 21.07 44.14
CA ARG A 245 19.56 20.84 43.53
C ARG A 245 19.49 19.88 42.35
N GLU A 246 18.81 18.74 42.50
CA GLU A 246 18.63 17.77 41.41
C GLU A 246 17.87 18.38 40.24
N MET A 247 16.83 19.17 40.50
CA MET A 247 16.08 19.87 39.46
C MET A 247 16.95 20.88 38.69
N VAL A 248 17.85 21.60 39.38
CA VAL A 248 18.80 22.52 38.73
C VAL A 248 19.81 21.74 37.88
N GLU A 249 20.29 20.59 38.36
CA GLU A 249 21.20 19.72 37.61
C GLU A 249 20.52 19.12 36.37
N LEU A 250 19.28 18.65 36.50
CA LEU A 250 18.49 18.13 35.39
C LEU A 250 18.21 19.23 34.35
N LYS A 251 17.84 20.43 34.80
CA LYS A 251 17.59 21.58 33.91
C LYS A 251 18.84 21.99 33.14
N THR A 252 19.99 22.00 33.80
CA THR A 252 21.28 22.28 33.15
C THR A 252 21.71 21.16 32.22
N GLY A 253 21.40 19.89 32.54
CA GLY A 253 21.56 18.75 31.64
C GLY A 253 20.70 18.88 30.38
N LEU A 254 19.41 19.14 30.53
CA LEU A 254 18.48 19.34 29.43
C LEU A 254 18.91 20.50 28.52
N HIS A 255 19.37 21.61 29.10
CA HIS A 255 19.89 22.74 28.33
C HIS A 255 21.12 22.36 27.49
N ARG A 256 22.03 21.52 28.04
CA ARG A 256 23.17 20.97 27.29
C ARG A 256 22.72 20.09 26.12
N TYR A 257 21.74 19.23 26.32
CA TYR A 257 21.20 18.38 25.24
C TYR A 257 20.51 19.19 24.14
N VAL A 258 19.69 20.18 24.50
CA VAL A 258 19.04 21.08 23.53
C VAL A 258 20.07 21.83 22.70
N LYS A 259 21.15 22.30 23.34
CA LYS A 259 22.27 22.94 22.64
C LYS A 259 22.94 21.97 21.66
N ALA A 260 23.27 20.74 22.10
CA ALA A 260 23.88 19.73 21.25
C ALA A 260 23.00 19.38 20.03
N LEU A 261 21.68 19.23 20.21
CA LEU A 261 20.74 19.00 19.11
C LEU A 261 20.70 20.16 18.12
N LYS A 262 20.77 21.41 18.60
CA LYS A 262 20.85 22.61 17.75
C LYS A 262 22.13 22.62 16.92
N ASP A 263 23.26 22.24 17.53
CA ASP A 263 24.55 22.16 16.85
C ASP A 263 24.54 21.06 15.76
N VAL A 264 23.99 19.87 16.05
CA VAL A 264 23.82 18.80 15.06
C VAL A 264 22.91 19.24 13.90
N ARG A 265 21.77 19.87 14.20
CA ARG A 265 20.87 20.39 13.16
C ARG A 265 21.57 21.38 12.23
N THR A 266 22.34 22.30 12.81
CA THR A 266 23.12 23.29 12.06
C THR A 266 24.17 22.58 11.17
N HIS A 267 24.84 21.56 11.71
CA HIS A 267 25.81 20.77 10.95
C HIS A 267 25.17 20.03 9.77
N CYS A 268 24.02 19.39 9.96
CA CYS A 268 23.27 18.73 8.90
C CYS A 268 22.83 19.71 7.80
N GLN A 269 22.35 20.90 8.16
CA GLN A 269 21.97 21.94 7.20
C GLN A 269 23.18 22.41 6.36
N LEU A 270 24.34 22.59 6.98
CA LEU A 270 25.57 22.94 6.25
C LEU A 270 26.03 21.80 5.33
N MET A 271 25.86 20.55 5.75
CA MET A 271 26.17 19.39 4.92
C MET A 271 25.24 19.31 3.70
N ASP A 272 23.94 19.53 3.91
CA ASP A 272 22.94 19.57 2.83
C ASP A 272 23.28 20.64 1.79
N ILE A 273 23.53 21.88 2.22
CA ILE A 273 23.97 22.97 1.33
C ILE A 273 25.24 22.59 0.54
N ARG A 274 26.21 21.91 1.17
CA ARG A 274 27.43 21.45 0.48
C ARG A 274 27.12 20.37 -0.56
N LEU A 275 26.20 19.46 -0.27
CA LEU A 275 25.77 18.42 -1.20
C LEU A 275 25.01 19.03 -2.37
N THR A 276 24.04 19.92 -2.13
CA THR A 276 23.30 20.63 -3.18
C THR A 276 24.25 21.37 -4.12
N LYS A 277 25.21 22.14 -3.57
CA LYS A 277 26.22 22.82 -4.39
C LYS A 277 27.08 21.86 -5.22
N ARG A 278 27.44 20.69 -4.68
CA ARG A 278 28.18 19.69 -5.44
C ARG A 278 27.33 19.07 -6.55
N MET A 279 26.05 18.82 -6.31
CA MET A 279 25.14 18.34 -7.35
C MET A 279 24.97 19.37 -8.46
N GLU A 280 24.78 20.65 -8.14
CA GLU A 280 24.70 21.73 -9.13
C GLU A 280 25.98 21.82 -9.99
N LEU A 281 27.15 21.63 -9.38
CA LEU A 281 28.43 21.59 -10.12
C LEU A 281 28.53 20.37 -11.05
N LEU A 282 28.02 19.22 -10.64
CA LEU A 282 27.97 18.02 -11.47
C LEU A 282 26.98 18.20 -12.64
N GLU A 283 25.79 18.72 -12.37
CA GLU A 283 24.79 19.01 -13.39
C GLU A 283 25.30 20.03 -14.42
N ASN A 284 26.02 21.05 -13.98
CA ASN A 284 26.66 22.03 -14.87
C ASN A 284 27.82 21.42 -15.67
N ARG A 285 28.55 20.44 -15.11
CA ARG A 285 29.57 19.70 -15.88
C ARG A 285 28.91 18.84 -16.96
N ASP A 286 27.83 18.13 -16.65
CA ASP A 286 27.12 17.30 -17.62
C ASP A 286 26.56 18.13 -18.79
N LYS A 287 26.11 19.37 -18.53
CA LYS A 287 25.70 20.32 -19.57
C LYS A 287 26.87 20.85 -20.42
N LYS A 288 28.06 20.99 -19.82
CA LYS A 288 29.24 21.59 -20.48
C LYS A 288 29.99 20.61 -21.37
N TRP A 289 29.89 19.31 -21.10
CA TRP A 289 30.64 18.30 -21.84
C TRP A 289 29.73 17.57 -22.85
N PRO A 290 29.85 17.85 -24.16
CA PRO A 290 28.92 17.35 -25.18
C PRO A 290 29.10 15.87 -25.52
N TRP A 291 30.03 15.14 -24.88
CA TRP A 291 30.21 13.71 -25.13
C TRP A 291 29.05 12.85 -24.58
N SER A 292 28.12 13.43 -23.83
CA SER A 292 26.84 12.81 -23.46
C SER A 292 25.75 12.94 -24.53
N ARG A 293 26.01 13.62 -25.67
CA ARG A 293 25.21 13.40 -26.89
C ARG A 293 25.45 11.97 -27.34
N SER A 294 24.59 11.11 -26.80
CA SER A 294 24.41 9.71 -27.13
C SER A 294 24.59 9.50 -28.62
N THR A 295 25.30 8.43 -28.95
CA THR A 295 25.50 7.83 -30.28
C THR A 295 24.21 7.57 -31.08
N GLN A 296 23.04 7.97 -30.60
CA GLN A 296 21.75 7.88 -31.29
C GLN A 296 21.57 8.91 -32.41
N ASP A 297 22.30 10.03 -32.42
CA ASP A 297 22.17 11.02 -33.50
C ASP A 297 22.96 10.64 -34.76
N ILE A 298 23.81 9.60 -34.71
CA ILE A 298 24.62 9.15 -35.85
C ILE A 298 23.80 8.29 -36.83
N ASP A 299 22.70 7.68 -36.39
CA ASP A 299 21.91 6.76 -37.21
C ASP A 299 20.78 7.44 -38.01
N ASN A 300 20.54 8.74 -37.82
CA ASN A 300 19.40 9.46 -38.43
C ASN A 300 19.77 10.44 -39.57
N GLU A 301 21.05 10.72 -39.83
CA GLU A 301 21.47 11.59 -40.95
C GLU A 301 21.65 10.84 -42.29
N GLY A 302 21.36 9.54 -42.36
CA GLY A 302 21.59 8.71 -43.55
C GLY A 302 20.42 8.52 -44.52
N ALA A 303 19.25 9.15 -44.31
CA ALA A 303 18.01 8.77 -45.00
C ALA A 303 17.39 9.80 -45.97
N GLU A 304 17.92 11.02 -46.11
CA GLU A 304 17.24 12.07 -46.89
C GLU A 304 17.76 12.32 -48.33
N ASP A 305 18.85 11.69 -48.79
CA ASP A 305 19.48 12.04 -50.08
C ASP A 305 19.16 11.10 -51.27
N ALA A 306 18.10 10.28 -51.22
CA ALA A 306 17.85 9.25 -52.25
C ALA A 306 16.84 9.61 -53.37
N ASP A 307 16.15 10.76 -53.34
CA ASP A 307 14.93 10.97 -54.17
C ASP A 307 15.00 12.06 -55.27
N THR A 308 16.17 12.59 -55.62
CA THR A 308 16.34 13.65 -56.65
C THR A 308 16.96 13.19 -57.96
N LEU A 309 16.54 12.04 -58.50
CA LEU A 309 17.02 11.56 -59.81
C LEU A 309 15.89 11.03 -60.71
N ALA A 310 14.91 11.88 -60.97
CA ALA A 310 14.00 11.69 -62.09
C ALA A 310 13.66 13.04 -62.74
N ASP A 311 13.66 13.03 -64.06
CA ASP A 311 13.10 14.04 -64.95
C ASP A 311 14.06 15.15 -65.44
N ASN A 312 14.77 14.83 -66.53
CA ASN A 312 15.03 15.82 -67.57
C ASN A 312 15.31 15.14 -68.91
N GLY A 313 14.59 15.58 -69.95
CA GLY A 313 15.13 15.56 -71.32
C GLY A 313 14.29 14.86 -72.38
N LYS A 314 13.03 15.27 -72.52
CA LYS A 314 12.14 14.97 -73.66
C LYS A 314 12.62 15.70 -74.92
N ALA A 315 12.52 14.99 -76.04
CA ALA A 315 12.91 15.37 -77.39
C ALA A 315 12.31 16.68 -77.92
N THR A 316 13.09 17.40 -78.72
CA THR A 316 12.61 18.39 -79.70
C THR A 316 12.95 17.92 -81.11
N HIS A 317 11.89 17.67 -81.87
CA HIS A 317 11.85 17.52 -83.31
C HIS A 317 11.66 18.92 -83.94
N ASP A 318 12.14 19.05 -85.18
CA ASP A 318 12.03 20.15 -86.16
C ASP A 318 13.24 21.10 -86.30
#